data_AF-A0A7V1G7H1-F1
#
_entry.id   AF-A0A7V1G7H1-F1
#
_cell.length_a   1.000
_cell.length_b   1.000
_cell.length_c   1.000
_cell.angle_alpha   90.00
_cell.angle_beta   90.00
_cell.angle_gamma   90.00
#
_symmetry.space_group_name_H-M   'P 1'
#
loop_
_entity.id
_entity.type
_entity.pdbx_description
1 polymer ?
#
loop_
_entity_poly.entity_id
_entity_poly.type
_entity_poly.pdbx_seq_one_letter_code
_entity_poly.pdbx_strand_id
1 'polypeptide(L)'
;MANYYTKQKKDIEEEVVAINRVSKVVKGGRRFSLTALVVVGDGKGKAGYGMGKAKDVPSAIRKAVNKAKSNMVNIQTKGTTIPYQITGVYGAGRVLLKPATTGTGVIAGGPVRAIMGVVGIKDILAKSLGSANPINLVKATFQGLTSLKDIRDIAEMRGLNVEDLLPPKKEEEEAATPQKKVAKKTEPKKEVKKEDKAEKTEAPKKTKKTKTEKSEKGEEKKETKEKKETKKAKTETTKKEETKDKTEEDKAKKEEKEDK
;
A
#
# COMPACT_ATOMS: atom_id res chain seq x y z
N MET A 1 24.52 -30.04 -29.85
CA MET A 1 23.13 -29.69 -29.47
C MET A 1 23.20 -28.48 -28.55
N ALA A 2 22.55 -27.36 -28.89
CA ALA A 2 22.76 -26.10 -28.17
C ALA A 2 22.02 -26.09 -26.82
N ASN A 3 22.68 -25.60 -25.77
CA ASN A 3 22.13 -25.53 -24.42
C ASN A 3 20.95 -24.55 -24.37
N TYR A 4 19.74 -25.08 -24.16
CA TYR A 4 18.57 -24.27 -23.82
C TYR A 4 18.77 -23.66 -22.43
N TYR A 5 19.31 -22.45 -22.39
CA TYR A 5 19.47 -21.71 -21.14
C TYR A 5 18.09 -21.46 -20.52
N THR A 6 17.79 -22.20 -19.44
CA THR A 6 16.68 -21.91 -18.55
C THR A 6 16.90 -20.51 -17.99
N LYS A 7 16.24 -19.52 -18.61
CA LYS A 7 16.34 -18.11 -18.24
C LYS A 7 15.70 -17.94 -16.87
N GLN A 8 16.52 -18.12 -15.84
CA GLN A 8 16.21 -17.93 -14.42
C GLN A 8 15.26 -16.74 -14.28
N LYS A 9 14.01 -17.06 -13.94
CA LYS A 9 12.92 -16.10 -13.84
C LYS A 9 13.14 -15.33 -12.55
N LYS A 10 14.06 -14.35 -12.61
CA LYS A 10 14.35 -13.44 -11.49
C LYS A 10 13.02 -12.95 -10.94
N ASP A 11 12.87 -13.04 -9.62
CA ASP A 11 11.72 -12.51 -8.91
C ASP A 11 11.68 -11.01 -9.12
N ILE A 12 10.86 -10.62 -10.09
CA ILE A 12 10.72 -9.27 -10.58
C ILE A 12 9.27 -8.90 -10.33
N GLU A 13 9.08 -7.94 -9.43
CA GLU A 13 7.78 -7.39 -9.10
C GLU A 13 7.34 -6.42 -10.20
N GLU A 14 6.06 -6.45 -10.55
CA GLU A 14 5.48 -5.66 -11.64
C GLU A 14 4.24 -4.92 -11.12
N GLU A 15 4.31 -3.60 -11.03
CA GLU A 15 3.21 -2.77 -10.53
C GLU A 15 2.66 -1.83 -11.62
N VAL A 16 1.33 -1.86 -11.80
CA VAL A 16 0.64 -1.05 -12.80
C VAL A 16 0.23 0.28 -12.20
N VAL A 17 0.89 1.36 -12.62
CA VAL A 17 0.67 2.72 -12.09
C VAL A 17 -0.58 3.38 -12.69
N ALA A 18 -0.78 3.24 -14.00
CA ALA A 18 -1.89 3.88 -14.70
C ALA A 18 -2.28 3.12 -15.98
N ILE A 19 -3.58 3.04 -16.24
CA ILE A 19 -4.14 2.54 -17.50
C ILE A 19 -5.03 3.64 -18.07
N ASN A 20 -4.69 4.12 -19.27
CA ASN A 20 -5.48 5.14 -19.97
C ASN A 20 -6.06 4.56 -21.27
N ARG A 21 -7.32 4.90 -21.56
CA ARG A 21 -7.96 4.63 -22.86
C ARG A 21 -7.82 5.86 -23.75
N VAL A 22 -7.00 5.75 -24.80
CA VAL A 22 -6.80 6.79 -25.80
C VAL A 22 -7.61 6.49 -27.07
N SER A 23 -7.89 7.49 -27.91
CA SER A 23 -8.65 7.30 -29.15
C SER A 23 -8.07 8.06 -30.33
N LYS A 24 -8.15 7.48 -31.53
CA LYS A 24 -7.92 8.15 -32.82
C LYS A 24 -9.25 8.27 -33.55
N VAL A 25 -9.62 9.49 -33.94
CA VAL A 25 -10.81 9.74 -34.79
C VAL A 25 -10.50 9.30 -36.22
N VAL A 26 -11.50 8.72 -36.89
CA VAL A 26 -11.47 8.26 -38.29
C VAL A 26 -12.83 8.52 -38.94
N LYS A 27 -12.94 8.45 -40.27
CA LYS A 27 -14.19 8.76 -41.02
C LYS A 27 -15.44 8.00 -40.56
N GLY A 28 -15.29 6.84 -39.92
CA GLY A 28 -16.39 6.02 -39.36
C GLY A 28 -16.44 5.96 -37.83
N GLY A 29 -15.87 6.93 -37.10
CA GLY A 29 -15.96 7.01 -35.63
C GLY A 29 -14.61 7.09 -34.91
N ARG A 30 -14.48 6.41 -33.77
CA ARG A 30 -13.27 6.48 -32.91
C ARG A 30 -12.64 5.10 -32.72
N ARG A 31 -11.40 4.92 -33.19
CA ARG A 31 -10.58 3.74 -32.88
C ARG A 31 -9.94 3.92 -31.51
N PHE A 32 -10.38 3.11 -30.54
CA PHE A 32 -9.79 3.10 -29.20
C PHE A 32 -8.48 2.31 -29.16
N SER A 33 -7.63 2.63 -28.19
CA SER A 33 -6.46 1.85 -27.80
C SER A 33 -6.19 2.07 -26.32
N LEU A 34 -5.56 1.09 -25.68
CA LEU A 34 -5.20 1.16 -24.26
C LEU A 34 -3.70 1.39 -24.14
N THR A 35 -3.33 2.29 -23.23
CA THR A 35 -1.93 2.52 -22.83
C THR A 35 -1.77 2.17 -21.36
N ALA A 36 -0.77 1.36 -21.03
CA ALA A 36 -0.40 1.02 -19.66
C ALA A 36 0.96 1.64 -19.33
N LEU A 37 1.06 2.24 -18.14
CA LEU A 37 2.31 2.64 -17.50
C LEU A 37 2.58 1.66 -16.36
N VAL A 38 3.72 0.97 -16.43
CA VAL A 38 4.11 -0.09 -15.50
C VAL A 38 5.50 0.21 -14.96
N VAL A 39 5.71 -0.04 -13.67
CA VAL A 39 7.02 0.01 -13.02
C VAL A 39 7.37 -1.42 -12.60
N VAL A 40 8.65 -1.76 -12.68
CA VAL A 40 9.16 -3.11 -12.52
C VAL A 40 10.44 -3.04 -11.69
N GLY A 41 10.63 -3.94 -10.73
CA GLY A 41 11.82 -3.94 -9.87
C GLY A 41 12.11 -5.29 -9.21
N ASP A 42 13.26 -5.39 -8.53
CA ASP A 42 13.74 -6.61 -7.86
C ASP A 42 13.71 -6.54 -6.32
N GLY A 43 13.12 -5.48 -5.75
CA GLY A 43 13.07 -5.23 -4.30
C GLY A 43 14.44 -5.01 -3.65
N LYS A 44 15.52 -4.91 -4.44
CA LYS A 44 16.92 -4.85 -3.99
C LYS A 44 17.66 -3.64 -4.57
N GLY A 45 16.93 -2.55 -4.80
CA GLY A 45 17.48 -1.31 -5.34
C GLY A 45 17.57 -1.23 -6.86
N LYS A 46 17.05 -2.20 -7.64
CA LYS A 46 16.90 -2.04 -9.09
C LYS A 46 15.44 -1.92 -9.49
N ALA A 47 15.15 -0.87 -10.25
CA ALA A 47 13.85 -0.69 -10.87
C ALA A 47 13.95 -0.02 -12.24
N GLY A 48 12.93 -0.24 -13.06
CA GLY A 48 12.73 0.40 -14.35
C GLY A 48 11.25 0.69 -14.60
N TYR A 49 10.96 1.53 -15.58
CA TYR A 49 9.59 1.85 -15.96
C TYR A 49 9.39 1.70 -17.47
N GLY A 50 8.17 1.35 -17.85
CA GLY A 50 7.82 1.08 -19.24
C GLY A 50 6.40 1.55 -19.56
N MET A 51 6.21 1.92 -20.82
CA MET A 51 4.90 2.27 -21.35
C MET A 51 4.60 1.40 -22.58
N GLY A 52 3.44 0.77 -22.59
CA GLY A 52 2.96 -0.10 -23.66
C GLY A 52 1.63 0.39 -24.21
N LYS A 53 1.40 0.16 -25.51
CA LYS A 53 0.13 0.45 -26.20
C LYS A 53 -0.36 -0.76 -26.99
N ALA A 54 -1.64 -1.10 -26.83
CA ALA A 54 -2.30 -2.19 -27.55
C ALA A 54 -3.80 -1.92 -27.74
N LYS A 55 -4.50 -2.89 -28.35
CA LYS A 55 -5.97 -2.90 -28.40
C LYS A 55 -6.57 -3.33 -27.05
N ASP A 56 -5.92 -4.26 -26.36
CA ASP A 56 -6.40 -4.90 -25.12
C ASP A 56 -5.50 -4.57 -23.92
N VAL A 57 -6.07 -4.62 -22.70
CA VAL A 57 -5.33 -4.32 -21.45
C VAL A 57 -4.14 -5.26 -21.23
N PRO A 58 -4.27 -6.61 -21.29
CA PRO A 58 -3.15 -7.51 -20.99
C PRO A 58 -2.01 -7.37 -22.01
N SER A 59 -2.38 -7.17 -23.28
CA SER A 59 -1.47 -6.91 -24.39
C SER A 59 -0.69 -5.59 -24.21
N ALA A 60 -1.29 -4.56 -23.61
CA ALA A 60 -0.61 -3.30 -23.29
C ALA A 60 0.35 -3.46 -22.10
N ILE A 61 -0.06 -4.15 -21.04
CA ILE A 61 0.76 -4.42 -19.85
C ILE A 61 2.00 -5.25 -20.23
N ARG A 62 1.85 -6.36 -20.96
CA ARG A 62 3.00 -7.19 -21.40
C ARG A 62 4.05 -6.40 -22.19
N LYS A 63 3.62 -5.47 -23.06
CA LYS A 63 4.53 -4.56 -23.78
C LYS A 63 5.21 -3.55 -22.86
N ALA A 64 4.50 -3.01 -21.88
CA ALA A 64 5.05 -2.09 -20.89
C ALA A 64 6.12 -2.78 -20.02
N VAL A 65 5.82 -3.99 -19.51
CA VAL A 65 6.72 -4.84 -18.73
C VAL A 65 8.01 -5.15 -19.48
N ASN A 66 7.91 -5.60 -20.74
CA ASN A 66 9.11 -5.89 -21.55
C ASN A 66 10.01 -4.65 -21.74
N LYS A 67 9.40 -3.46 -21.89
CA LYS A 67 10.12 -2.19 -21.99
C LYS A 67 10.67 -1.67 -20.64
N ALA A 68 10.04 -2.02 -19.53
CA ALA A 68 10.56 -1.70 -18.20
C ALA A 68 11.78 -2.57 -17.87
N LYS A 69 11.75 -3.87 -18.23
CA LYS A 69 12.84 -4.82 -18.02
C LYS A 69 14.11 -4.49 -18.82
N SER A 70 13.99 -3.83 -19.98
CA SER A 70 15.15 -3.28 -20.71
C SER A 70 15.72 -2.00 -20.10
N ASN A 71 14.92 -1.30 -19.29
CA ASN A 71 15.20 0.05 -18.79
C ASN A 71 15.38 0.07 -17.26
N MET A 72 15.97 -0.98 -16.70
CA MET A 72 16.27 -1.04 -15.26
C MET A 72 17.51 -0.20 -14.92
N VAL A 73 17.40 0.55 -13.83
CA VAL A 73 18.44 1.44 -13.29
C VAL A 73 18.75 1.01 -11.86
N ASN A 74 20.01 1.16 -11.44
CA ASN A 74 20.42 0.95 -10.06
C ASN A 74 20.14 2.21 -9.23
N ILE A 75 19.52 2.05 -8.07
CA ILE A 75 19.12 3.14 -7.18
C ILE A 75 19.87 2.95 -5.85
N GLN A 76 20.58 4.00 -5.43
CA GLN A 76 21.34 3.95 -4.18
C GLN A 76 20.39 4.07 -2.97
N THR A 77 20.48 3.11 -2.06
CA THR A 77 19.62 2.99 -0.87
C THR A 77 20.47 2.78 0.38
N LYS A 78 20.15 3.49 1.46
CA LYS A 78 20.84 3.39 2.75
C LYS A 78 19.90 2.72 3.78
N GLY A 79 20.08 1.42 4.00
CA GLY A 79 19.20 0.64 4.87
C GLY A 79 17.79 0.55 4.28
N THR A 80 16.80 1.16 4.94
CA THR A 80 15.40 1.16 4.50
C THR A 80 14.96 2.41 3.72
N THR A 81 15.84 3.42 3.60
CA THR A 81 15.52 4.76 3.06
C THR A 81 16.60 5.28 2.09
N ILE A 82 16.43 6.52 1.60
CA ILE A 82 17.38 7.20 0.69
C ILE A 82 18.52 7.89 1.47
N PRO A 83 19.71 8.11 0.87
CA PRO A 83 20.85 8.71 1.61
C PRO A 83 20.64 10.16 2.07
N TYR A 84 20.01 11.00 1.24
CA TYR A 84 19.75 12.42 1.51
C TYR A 84 18.48 12.89 0.79
N GLN A 85 17.96 14.07 1.19
CA GLN A 85 16.77 14.64 0.54
C GLN A 85 17.09 15.16 -0.88
N ILE A 86 16.20 14.91 -1.84
CA ILE A 86 16.37 15.34 -3.23
C ILE A 86 15.04 15.72 -3.87
N THR A 87 15.06 16.67 -4.79
CA THR A 87 13.88 17.01 -5.61
C THR A 87 14.10 16.51 -7.04
N GLY A 88 13.38 15.46 -7.42
CA GLY A 88 13.34 14.96 -8.79
C GLY A 88 12.48 15.86 -9.67
N VAL A 89 12.98 16.26 -10.84
CA VAL A 89 12.30 17.19 -11.77
C VAL A 89 12.32 16.62 -13.18
N TYR A 90 11.14 16.42 -13.77
CA TYR A 90 10.99 16.04 -15.18
C TYR A 90 9.82 16.79 -15.82
N GLY A 91 10.11 17.69 -16.77
CA GLY A 91 9.11 18.59 -17.35
C GLY A 91 8.39 19.39 -16.27
N ALA A 92 7.06 19.34 -16.27
CA ALA A 92 6.23 19.97 -15.23
C ALA A 92 6.06 19.11 -13.94
N GLY A 93 6.63 17.91 -13.88
CA GLY A 93 6.62 17.07 -12.69
C GLY A 93 7.77 17.44 -11.74
N ARG A 94 7.44 17.72 -10.47
CA ARG A 94 8.42 17.96 -9.40
C ARG A 94 8.05 17.11 -8.19
N VAL A 95 8.96 16.24 -7.75
CA VAL A 95 8.75 15.32 -6.62
C VAL A 95 9.85 15.54 -5.60
N LEU A 96 9.47 16.05 -4.42
CA LEU A 96 10.35 16.09 -3.27
C LEU A 96 10.38 14.68 -2.64
N LEU A 97 11.58 14.14 -2.47
CA LEU A 97 11.88 12.89 -1.77
C LEU A 97 12.72 13.24 -0.54
N LYS A 98 12.23 12.89 0.66
CA LYS A 98 12.91 13.12 1.93
C LYS A 98 13.10 11.79 2.66
N PRO A 99 14.32 11.48 3.17
CA PRO A 99 14.54 10.29 3.97
C PRO A 99 13.70 10.31 5.25
N ALA A 100 13.40 9.13 5.76
CA ALA A 100 12.56 8.93 6.92
C ALA A 100 13.20 7.95 7.91
N THR A 101 12.82 8.05 9.18
CA THR A 101 13.25 7.11 10.22
C THR A 101 12.63 5.73 9.98
N THR A 102 13.33 4.67 10.38
CA THR A 102 12.85 3.29 10.32
C THR A 102 11.47 3.13 10.98
N GLY A 103 10.50 2.57 10.26
CA GLY A 103 9.12 2.38 10.74
C GLY A 103 8.14 3.50 10.37
N THR A 104 8.57 4.51 9.61
CA THR A 104 7.67 5.55 9.06
C THR A 104 6.78 4.99 7.94
N GLY A 105 7.27 4.01 7.18
CA GLY A 105 6.61 3.50 6.00
C GLY A 105 6.69 4.43 4.78
N VAL A 106 6.05 4.02 3.68
CA VAL A 106 6.02 4.78 2.43
C VAL A 106 4.84 5.75 2.43
N ILE A 107 5.11 7.01 2.76
CA ILE A 107 4.16 8.13 2.71
C ILE A 107 4.40 8.90 1.39
N ALA A 108 3.71 8.46 0.34
CA ALA A 108 3.89 8.97 -1.02
C ALA A 108 2.58 8.96 -1.82
N GLY A 109 2.47 9.83 -2.82
CA GLY A 109 1.38 9.77 -3.81
C GLY A 109 1.47 8.52 -4.68
N GLY A 110 0.33 7.99 -5.15
CA GLY A 110 0.21 6.68 -5.82
C GLY A 110 1.34 6.30 -6.79
N PRO A 111 1.65 7.11 -7.82
CA PRO A 111 2.73 6.79 -8.78
C PRO A 111 4.12 6.69 -8.15
N VAL A 112 4.39 7.44 -7.09
CA VAL A 112 5.66 7.39 -6.35
C VAL A 112 5.66 6.20 -5.40
N ARG A 113 4.53 5.92 -4.74
CA ARG A 113 4.37 4.75 -3.85
C ARG A 113 4.67 3.43 -4.57
N ALA A 114 4.15 3.28 -5.78
CA ALA A 114 4.39 2.13 -6.63
C ALA A 114 5.88 1.90 -6.94
N ILE A 115 6.62 2.99 -7.20
CA ILE A 115 8.07 2.92 -7.42
C ILE A 115 8.78 2.46 -6.14
N MET A 116 8.45 3.04 -4.99
CA MET A 116 9.11 2.70 -3.73
C MET A 116 8.87 1.24 -3.32
N GLY A 117 7.67 0.71 -3.59
CA GLY A 117 7.35 -0.71 -3.45
C GLY A 117 8.31 -1.60 -4.21
N VAL A 118 8.32 -1.52 -5.55
CA VAL A 118 9.15 -2.42 -6.39
C VAL A 118 10.66 -2.19 -6.26
N VAL A 119 11.10 -1.02 -5.77
CA VAL A 119 12.53 -0.75 -5.46
C VAL A 119 12.94 -1.43 -4.15
N GLY A 120 12.02 -1.61 -3.20
CA GLY A 120 12.28 -2.12 -1.85
C GLY A 120 12.52 -1.03 -0.79
N ILE A 121 12.24 0.25 -1.09
CA ILE A 121 12.35 1.36 -0.12
C ILE A 121 11.13 1.31 0.81
N LYS A 122 11.36 1.07 2.10
CA LYS A 122 10.29 0.91 3.09
C LYS A 122 9.90 2.22 3.76
N ASP A 123 10.86 3.12 4.00
CA ASP A 123 10.65 4.34 4.77
C ASP A 123 10.98 5.57 3.91
N ILE A 124 9.98 6.37 3.55
CA ILE A 124 10.20 7.61 2.78
C ILE A 124 9.02 8.58 2.91
N LEU A 125 9.34 9.87 2.97
CA LEU A 125 8.36 10.97 2.87
C LEU A 125 8.47 11.58 1.46
N ALA A 126 7.41 11.54 0.67
CA ALA A 126 7.41 12.06 -0.69
C ALA A 126 6.18 12.91 -1.03
N LYS A 127 6.42 14.08 -1.65
CA LYS A 127 5.37 15.02 -2.06
C LYS A 127 5.58 15.48 -3.50
N SER A 128 4.53 15.37 -4.32
CA SER A 128 4.48 16.10 -5.60
C SER A 128 4.23 17.58 -5.33
N LEU A 129 5.08 18.43 -5.88
CA LEU A 129 5.04 19.90 -5.81
C LEU A 129 4.68 20.54 -7.16
N GLY A 130 4.39 19.73 -8.18
CA GLY A 130 4.09 20.19 -9.54
C GLY A 130 2.87 19.50 -10.14
N SER A 131 2.91 19.25 -11.46
CA SER A 131 1.86 18.53 -12.17
C SER A 131 1.55 17.17 -11.54
N ALA A 132 0.28 16.78 -11.48
CA ALA A 132 -0.17 15.49 -10.96
C ALA A 132 -0.14 14.34 -12.01
N ASN A 133 0.33 14.59 -13.23
CA ASN A 133 0.35 13.58 -14.31
C ASN A 133 1.25 12.37 -13.94
N PRO A 134 0.72 11.14 -13.82
CA PRO A 134 1.50 9.95 -13.43
C PRO A 134 2.73 9.70 -14.30
N ILE A 135 2.68 9.99 -15.60
CA ILE A 135 3.79 9.78 -16.53
C ILE A 135 4.98 10.69 -16.18
N ASN A 136 4.70 11.94 -15.79
CA ASN A 136 5.74 12.90 -15.41
C ASN A 136 6.22 12.65 -13.97
N LEU A 137 5.33 12.26 -13.06
CA LEU A 137 5.70 11.83 -11.70
C LEU A 137 6.71 10.68 -11.75
N VAL A 138 6.40 9.60 -12.46
CA VAL A 138 7.27 8.41 -12.53
C VAL A 138 8.66 8.81 -13.03
N LYS A 139 8.73 9.56 -14.14
CA LYS A 139 10.01 10.02 -14.70
C LYS A 139 10.77 10.96 -13.76
N ALA A 140 10.09 11.90 -13.11
CA ALA A 140 10.71 12.81 -12.13
C ALA A 140 11.27 12.04 -10.93
N THR A 141 10.54 11.05 -10.41
CA THR A 141 11.01 10.17 -9.34
C THR A 141 12.24 9.37 -9.76
N PHE A 142 12.22 8.72 -10.94
CA PHE A 142 13.40 8.00 -11.44
C PHE A 142 14.61 8.92 -11.62
N GLN A 143 14.43 10.14 -12.14
CA GLN A 143 15.50 11.12 -12.28
C GLN A 143 16.05 11.60 -10.91
N GLY A 144 15.19 11.76 -9.90
CA GLY A 144 15.60 12.04 -8.53
C GLY A 144 16.36 10.87 -7.87
N LEU A 145 15.91 9.63 -8.09
CA LEU A 145 16.56 8.44 -7.54
C LEU A 145 17.92 8.13 -8.22
N THR A 146 18.03 8.36 -9.53
CA THR A 146 19.28 8.16 -10.30
C THR A 146 20.34 9.24 -10.01
N SER A 147 19.94 10.36 -9.41
CA SER A 147 20.87 11.44 -8.99
C SER A 147 21.28 11.33 -7.52
N LEU A 148 20.85 10.27 -6.81
CA LEU A 148 21.43 9.88 -5.53
C LEU A 148 22.82 9.26 -5.75
N LYS A 149 23.77 9.64 -4.91
CA LYS A 149 25.13 9.09 -4.88
C LYS A 149 25.41 8.50 -3.50
N ASP A 150 26.22 7.45 -3.45
CA ASP A 150 26.69 6.94 -2.17
C ASP A 150 27.81 7.81 -1.58
N ILE A 151 28.00 7.68 -0.26
CA ILE A 151 29.03 8.44 0.47
C ILE A 151 30.43 8.11 -0.07
N ARG A 152 30.65 6.87 -0.55
CA ARG A 152 31.90 6.43 -1.19
C ARG A 152 32.15 7.18 -2.50
N ASP A 153 31.17 7.19 -3.40
CA ASP A 153 31.22 7.94 -4.66
C ASP A 153 31.52 9.43 -4.41
N ILE A 154 30.92 10.02 -3.36
CA ILE A 154 31.14 11.42 -2.97
C ILE A 154 32.54 11.65 -2.40
N ALA A 155 33.09 10.69 -1.65
CA ALA A 155 34.45 10.74 -1.09
C ALA A 155 35.50 10.70 -2.20
N GLU A 156 35.39 9.73 -3.11
CA GLU A 156 36.25 9.60 -4.29
C GLU A 156 36.20 10.86 -5.17
N MET A 157 35.00 11.40 -5.44
CA MET A 157 34.84 12.65 -6.18
C MET A 157 35.46 13.89 -5.52
N ARG A 158 35.72 13.86 -4.20
CA ARG A 158 36.27 14.98 -3.43
C ARG A 158 37.73 14.78 -3.02
N GLY A 159 38.29 13.58 -3.19
CA GLY A 159 39.64 13.24 -2.71
C GLY A 159 39.76 13.25 -1.19
N LEU A 160 38.67 13.00 -0.47
CA LEU A 160 38.60 12.98 0.99
C LEU A 160 38.41 11.55 1.51
N ASN A 161 38.81 11.26 2.75
CA ASN A 161 38.49 9.96 3.35
C ASN A 161 37.00 9.90 3.71
N VAL A 162 36.46 8.68 3.75
CA VAL A 162 35.05 8.44 4.10
C VAL A 162 34.74 8.88 5.54
N GLU A 163 35.73 8.81 6.42
CA GLU A 163 35.61 9.17 7.84
C GLU A 163 35.38 10.69 8.02
N ASP A 164 36.11 11.52 7.27
CA ASP A 164 36.01 12.99 7.28
C ASP A 164 34.63 13.51 6.79
N LEU A 165 33.90 12.69 6.04
CA LEU A 165 32.59 13.01 5.45
C LEU A 165 31.40 12.50 6.25
N LEU A 166 31.63 11.62 7.24
CA LEU A 166 30.58 11.20 8.15
C LEU A 166 30.37 12.30 9.21
N PRO A 167 29.12 12.67 9.54
CA PRO A 167 28.89 13.53 10.69
C PRO A 167 29.45 12.83 11.94
N PRO A 168 30.11 13.57 12.87
CA PRO A 168 30.63 12.96 14.08
C PRO A 168 29.49 12.25 14.81
N LYS A 169 29.70 10.97 15.11
CA LYS A 169 28.74 10.19 15.89
C LYS A 169 28.54 10.90 17.21
N LYS A 170 27.31 11.32 17.51
CA LYS A 170 26.97 11.68 18.89
C LYS A 170 26.99 10.39 19.71
N GLU A 171 27.94 10.29 20.61
CA GLU A 171 28.13 9.15 21.53
C GLU A 171 27.11 9.19 22.67
N GLU A 172 25.81 9.25 22.35
CA GLU A 172 24.72 9.39 23.32
C GLU A 172 23.53 8.49 22.97
N GLU A 173 23.71 7.17 23.11
CA GLU A 173 22.70 6.22 23.58
C GLU A 173 23.41 4.89 23.96
N GLU A 174 22.90 4.19 24.99
CA GLU A 174 23.47 2.94 25.57
C GLU A 174 24.70 3.02 26.51
N ALA A 175 24.89 4.13 27.22
CA ALA A 175 25.60 4.12 28.52
C ALA A 175 24.71 3.65 29.70
N ALA A 176 23.74 2.75 29.44
CA ALA A 176 22.61 2.47 30.33
C ALA A 176 22.43 0.97 30.63
N THR A 177 23.36 0.35 31.36
CA THR A 177 23.04 -0.80 32.26
C THR A 177 24.00 -0.89 33.46
N PRO A 178 23.76 -0.10 34.53
CA PRO A 178 24.39 -0.36 35.83
C PRO A 178 23.94 -1.71 36.42
N GLN A 179 24.88 -2.42 37.03
CA GLN A 179 24.75 -3.84 37.37
C GLN A 179 23.86 -4.08 38.61
N LYS A 180 22.97 -5.08 38.54
CA LYS A 180 22.11 -5.47 39.68
C LYS A 180 22.70 -6.65 40.46
N LYS A 181 23.69 -6.38 41.33
CA LYS A 181 24.17 -7.33 42.37
C LYS A 181 24.56 -6.62 43.68
N VAL A 182 23.61 -6.50 44.60
CA VAL A 182 23.86 -6.57 46.05
C VAL A 182 22.77 -7.43 46.68
N ALA A 183 23.14 -8.34 47.58
CA ALA A 183 22.25 -9.38 48.08
C ALA A 183 21.65 -9.07 49.47
N LYS A 184 20.34 -9.34 49.58
CA LYS A 184 19.68 -10.11 50.65
C LYS A 184 20.07 -9.86 52.13
N LYS A 185 19.24 -9.06 52.84
CA LYS A 185 18.95 -9.02 54.30
C LYS A 185 17.65 -8.18 54.51
N THR A 186 16.70 -8.42 55.42
CA THR A 186 16.23 -9.63 56.15
C THR A 186 14.75 -9.41 56.58
N GLU A 187 13.97 -10.47 56.83
CA GLU A 187 12.63 -10.45 57.48
C GLU A 187 12.75 -10.59 59.03
N PRO A 188 11.65 -10.61 59.84
CA PRO A 188 10.40 -9.81 59.85
C PRO A 188 10.03 -9.27 61.26
N LYS A 189 8.93 -8.49 61.40
CA LYS A 189 8.09 -8.46 62.63
C LYS A 189 6.59 -8.32 62.30
N LYS A 190 5.74 -8.66 63.28
CA LYS A 190 4.35 -9.12 63.14
C LYS A 190 3.59 -8.76 64.41
N GLU A 191 2.54 -7.94 64.31
CA GLU A 191 1.68 -7.52 65.43
C GLU A 191 0.20 -7.50 64.95
N VAL A 192 -0.80 -7.76 65.83
CA VAL A 192 -2.07 -8.45 65.43
C VAL A 192 -3.33 -8.03 66.26
N LYS A 193 -4.51 -7.94 65.62
CA LYS A 193 -5.92 -7.75 66.15
C LYS A 193 -6.33 -6.31 66.57
N LYS A 194 -7.62 -5.92 66.71
CA LYS A 194 -8.98 -6.54 66.86
C LYS A 194 -10.03 -5.83 65.94
N GLU A 195 -11.18 -6.37 65.48
CA GLU A 195 -12.44 -6.75 66.17
C GLU A 195 -13.00 -5.56 67.04
N ASP A 196 -14.25 -5.05 66.92
CA ASP A 196 -15.56 -5.74 66.90
C ASP A 196 -16.77 -4.91 66.30
N LYS A 197 -18.03 -5.40 66.47
CA LYS A 197 -19.29 -5.05 65.73
C LYS A 197 -20.25 -4.01 66.35
N ALA A 198 -21.07 -3.35 65.49
CA ALA A 198 -22.53 -3.07 65.59
C ALA A 198 -22.91 -2.05 64.46
N GLU A 199 -23.89 -2.18 63.56
CA GLU A 199 -25.31 -2.58 63.65
C GLU A 199 -26.17 -1.54 64.42
N LYS A 200 -27.31 -1.01 63.92
CA LYS A 200 -28.23 -1.44 62.85
C LYS A 200 -28.68 -0.26 61.95
N THR A 201 -29.80 -0.43 61.20
CA THR A 201 -30.51 0.56 60.31
C THR A 201 -29.84 0.84 58.96
N GLU A 202 -30.55 1.11 57.85
CA GLU A 202 -31.94 0.75 57.48
C GLU A 202 -32.09 0.54 55.94
N ALA A 203 -33.30 0.23 55.45
CA ALA A 203 -33.58 -0.11 54.04
C ALA A 203 -35.10 0.01 53.72
N PRO A 204 -35.63 -0.19 52.47
CA PRO A 204 -34.97 -0.74 51.27
C PRO A 204 -35.43 -0.19 49.87
N LYS A 205 -34.92 -0.86 48.81
CA LYS A 205 -35.31 -0.86 47.36
C LYS A 205 -34.55 0.15 46.47
N LYS A 206 -33.96 -0.22 45.32
CA LYS A 206 -34.00 -1.48 44.52
C LYS A 206 -32.60 -2.08 44.24
N THR A 207 -32.60 -3.34 43.80
CA THR A 207 -31.49 -4.31 43.73
C THR A 207 -30.73 -4.38 42.40
N LYS A 208 -29.42 -4.70 42.49
CA LYS A 208 -28.59 -5.57 41.59
C LYS A 208 -28.48 -5.18 40.09
N LYS A 209 -27.38 -5.41 39.36
CA LYS A 209 -26.13 -6.17 39.59
C LYS A 209 -25.01 -5.68 38.64
N THR A 210 -23.76 -5.96 38.99
CA THR A 210 -22.53 -6.11 38.13
C THR A 210 -22.52 -5.56 36.70
N LYS A 211 -21.60 -4.61 36.42
CA LYS A 211 -21.04 -4.37 35.07
C LYS A 211 -19.92 -5.37 34.78
N THR A 212 -20.29 -6.54 34.27
CA THR A 212 -19.37 -7.46 33.56
C THR A 212 -20.01 -7.86 32.23
N GLU A 213 -20.44 -6.85 31.45
CA GLU A 213 -21.08 -7.02 30.15
C GLU A 213 -20.87 -5.73 29.33
N LYS A 214 -19.75 -5.67 28.60
CA LYS A 214 -19.52 -4.62 27.57
C LYS A 214 -18.66 -5.13 26.42
N SER A 215 -18.97 -6.34 25.96
CA SER A 215 -18.31 -7.01 24.83
C SER A 215 -19.32 -7.53 23.78
N GLU A 216 -20.53 -7.96 24.17
CA GLU A 216 -21.41 -8.70 23.25
C GLU A 216 -22.44 -7.84 22.48
N LYS A 217 -22.68 -6.58 22.87
CA LYS A 217 -23.69 -5.72 22.20
C LYS A 217 -23.22 -5.09 20.87
N GLY A 218 -22.15 -5.62 20.29
CA GLY A 218 -21.57 -5.19 19.01
C GLY A 218 -22.01 -6.04 17.81
N GLU A 219 -22.25 -7.34 17.98
CA GLU A 219 -22.37 -8.28 16.86
C GLU A 219 -23.81 -8.48 16.36
N GLU A 220 -24.82 -8.50 17.25
CA GLU A 220 -26.24 -8.63 16.86
C GLU A 220 -26.73 -7.56 15.86
N LYS A 221 -26.16 -6.35 15.92
CA LYS A 221 -26.51 -5.25 14.99
C LYS A 221 -25.89 -5.37 13.60
N LYS A 222 -24.91 -6.26 13.42
CA LYS A 222 -24.28 -6.51 12.12
C LYS A 222 -25.04 -7.59 11.34
N GLU A 223 -25.34 -8.71 11.99
CA GLU A 223 -26.14 -9.79 11.39
C GLU A 223 -27.54 -9.34 10.93
N THR A 224 -28.22 -8.52 11.72
CA THR A 224 -29.57 -8.02 11.39
C THR A 224 -29.60 -7.08 10.18
N LYS A 225 -28.45 -6.51 9.79
CA LYS A 225 -28.33 -5.67 8.59
C LYS A 225 -28.07 -6.52 7.34
N GLU A 226 -27.15 -7.47 7.47
CA GLU A 226 -26.74 -8.39 6.38
C GLU A 226 -27.87 -9.35 5.97
N LYS A 227 -28.65 -9.86 6.95
CA LYS A 227 -29.90 -10.63 6.70
C LYS A 227 -31.03 -9.80 6.07
N LYS A 228 -30.97 -8.47 6.10
CA LYS A 228 -31.99 -7.57 5.53
C LYS A 228 -31.67 -7.16 4.09
N GLU A 229 -30.39 -6.95 3.77
CA GLU A 229 -29.93 -6.68 2.39
C GLU A 229 -30.06 -7.93 1.51
N THR A 230 -29.69 -9.11 2.02
CA THR A 230 -29.84 -10.39 1.30
C THR A 230 -31.29 -10.79 1.03
N LYS A 231 -32.24 -10.49 1.93
CA LYS A 231 -33.68 -10.68 1.68
C LYS A 231 -34.21 -9.73 0.58
N LYS A 232 -33.74 -8.48 0.57
CA LYS A 232 -34.17 -7.48 -0.42
C LYS A 232 -33.67 -7.82 -1.82
N ALA A 233 -32.41 -8.24 -1.95
CA ALA A 233 -31.86 -8.75 -3.21
C ALA A 233 -32.69 -9.92 -3.76
N LYS A 234 -33.01 -10.93 -2.92
CA LYS A 234 -33.83 -12.08 -3.35
C LYS A 234 -35.24 -11.74 -3.80
N THR A 235 -35.86 -10.67 -3.30
CA THR A 235 -37.20 -10.23 -3.75
C THR A 235 -37.17 -9.39 -5.02
N GLU A 236 -36.03 -8.76 -5.33
CA GLU A 236 -35.81 -8.04 -6.59
C GLU A 236 -35.48 -8.99 -7.74
N THR A 237 -34.84 -10.15 -7.48
CA THR A 237 -34.63 -11.18 -8.52
C THR A 237 -35.92 -11.89 -8.93
N THR A 238 -36.72 -12.38 -7.97
CA THR A 238 -37.97 -13.11 -8.29
C THR A 238 -38.98 -12.24 -9.05
N LYS A 239 -39.14 -10.97 -8.68
CA LYS A 239 -39.99 -10.03 -9.44
C LYS A 239 -39.51 -9.80 -10.88
N LYS A 240 -38.24 -10.03 -11.17
CA LYS A 240 -37.62 -9.85 -12.49
C LYS A 240 -37.69 -11.11 -13.36
N GLU A 241 -37.90 -12.26 -12.73
CA GLU A 241 -38.25 -13.54 -13.39
C GLU A 241 -39.76 -13.55 -13.69
N GLU A 242 -40.63 -13.26 -12.70
CA GLU A 242 -42.09 -13.17 -12.90
C GLU A 242 -42.54 -12.15 -13.96
N THR A 243 -41.75 -11.11 -14.25
CA THR A 243 -42.03 -10.15 -15.32
C THR A 243 -41.52 -10.59 -16.69
N LYS A 244 -40.53 -11.48 -16.76
CA LYS A 244 -40.12 -12.12 -18.01
C LYS A 244 -41.14 -13.15 -18.46
N ASP A 245 -41.54 -14.05 -17.57
CA ASP A 245 -42.47 -15.16 -17.88
C ASP A 245 -43.80 -14.61 -18.42
N LYS A 246 -44.33 -13.54 -17.82
CA LYS A 246 -45.52 -12.83 -18.32
C LYS A 246 -45.33 -12.20 -19.69
N THR A 247 -44.13 -11.68 -20.00
CA THR A 247 -43.82 -11.09 -21.30
C THR A 247 -43.66 -12.17 -22.39
N GLU A 248 -43.27 -13.39 -22.03
CA GLU A 248 -43.20 -14.53 -22.95
C GLU A 248 -44.59 -15.16 -23.17
N GLU A 249 -45.42 -15.30 -22.12
CA GLU A 249 -46.83 -15.71 -22.28
C GLU A 249 -47.65 -14.75 -23.16
N ASP A 250 -47.52 -13.43 -22.95
CA ASP A 250 -48.24 -12.43 -23.76
C ASP A 250 -47.76 -12.38 -25.21
N LYS A 251 -46.54 -12.87 -25.49
CA LYS A 251 -46.05 -13.08 -26.86
C LYS A 251 -46.68 -14.32 -27.50
N ALA A 252 -46.67 -15.46 -26.82
CA ALA A 252 -47.25 -16.70 -27.33
C ALA A 252 -48.76 -16.56 -27.64
N LYS A 253 -49.50 -15.89 -26.75
CA LYS A 253 -50.94 -15.58 -26.95
C LYS A 253 -51.23 -14.59 -28.08
N LYS A 254 -50.20 -13.91 -28.59
CA LYS A 254 -50.31 -13.00 -29.73
C LYS A 254 -50.01 -13.72 -31.05
N GLU A 255 -49.03 -14.62 -31.05
CA GLU A 255 -48.73 -15.50 -32.19
C GLU A 255 -49.92 -16.46 -32.47
N GLU A 256 -50.52 -17.09 -31.45
CA GLU A 256 -51.77 -17.89 -31.60
C GLU A 256 -53.00 -17.11 -32.12
N LYS A 257 -52.94 -15.77 -32.17
CA LYS A 257 -53.99 -14.90 -32.70
C LYS A 257 -53.75 -14.38 -34.11
N GLU A 258 -52.55 -14.58 -34.65
CA GLU A 258 -52.21 -14.21 -36.03
C GLU A 258 -52.35 -15.41 -37.00
N ASP A 259 -52.43 -16.64 -36.47
CA ASP A 259 -52.63 -17.91 -37.22
C ASP A 259 -54.11 -18.41 -37.27
N LYS A 260 -55.10 -17.52 -37.07
CA LYS A 260 -56.55 -17.82 -37.15
C LYS A 260 -57.35 -16.78 -37.92
#